data_AF-A0A3Q2DQA3-F1
#
_entry.id   AF-A0A3Q2DQA3-F1
#
_cell.length_a   1.000
_cell.length_b   1.000
_cell.length_c   1.000
_cell.angle_alpha   90.00
_cell.angle_beta   90.00
_cell.angle_gamma   90.00
#
_symmetry.space_group_name_H-M   'P 1'
#
loop_
_entity.id
_entity.type
_entity.pdbx_description
1 polymer ?
#
loop_
_entity_poly.entity_id
_entity_poly.type
_entity_poly.pdbx_seq_one_letter_code
_entity_poly.pdbx_strand_id
1 'polypeptide(L)'
;MAFFFFFYLRRRKASEVYFLFQLSAVFTPKSKMWKAVLPFFAALFVGLSCMPGGIFKIEDADNNEGFQRALKFAVAQHNNRTNDTAIRQVTKVVSAGSQVVAGLKYIMTVNLARTNCEKGGSEENCAVHKEPEHAQPYQCHFDVWSQPWLNNTQLTKEECSTLESN
;
A
#
# COMPACT_ATOMS: atom_id res chain seq x y z
N MET A 1 -6.05 -34.18 -16.55
CA MET A 1 -6.83 -33.65 -15.42
C MET A 1 -7.27 -32.24 -15.81
N ALA A 2 -8.47 -32.16 -16.36
CA ALA A 2 -9.12 -30.90 -16.70
C ALA A 2 -9.62 -30.21 -15.42
N PHE A 3 -9.55 -28.89 -15.34
CA PHE A 3 -10.72 -28.03 -15.08
C PHE A 3 -10.35 -26.56 -15.40
N PHE A 4 -11.16 -26.01 -16.30
CA PHE A 4 -11.22 -24.62 -16.74
C PHE A 4 -11.61 -23.66 -15.61
N PHE A 5 -11.26 -22.38 -15.75
CA PHE A 5 -12.17 -21.21 -15.85
C PHE A 5 -11.30 -19.94 -15.70
N PHE A 6 -10.76 -19.37 -16.79
CA PHE A 6 -11.39 -18.26 -17.52
C PHE A 6 -12.09 -17.24 -16.62
N PHE A 7 -11.43 -16.12 -16.32
CA PHE A 7 -12.01 -14.78 -16.41
C PHE A 7 -10.87 -13.78 -16.69
N TYR A 8 -10.63 -13.46 -17.96
CA TYR A 8 -11.22 -12.31 -18.67
C TYR A 8 -10.37 -11.04 -18.52
N LEU A 9 -9.47 -10.86 -19.49
CA LEU A 9 -9.07 -9.55 -19.99
C LEU A 9 -10.34 -8.72 -20.31
N ARG A 10 -10.64 -7.67 -19.53
CA ARG A 10 -11.49 -6.56 -20.04
C ARG A 10 -11.15 -5.21 -19.43
N ARG A 11 -10.60 -4.37 -20.32
CA ARG A 11 -10.58 -2.90 -20.37
C ARG A 11 -10.04 -2.15 -19.14
N ARG A 12 -8.87 -1.51 -19.32
CA ARG A 12 -8.79 -0.03 -19.37
C ARG A 12 -7.48 0.46 -20.01
N LYS A 13 -7.69 1.34 -20.99
CA LYS A 13 -6.84 2.34 -21.65
C LYS A 13 -5.60 1.87 -22.44
N ALA A 14 -5.78 1.98 -23.75
CA ALA A 14 -4.78 2.01 -24.78
C ALA A 14 -3.95 3.30 -24.70
N SER A 15 -2.64 3.17 -24.50
CA SER A 15 -1.54 3.97 -25.07
C SER A 15 -0.31 3.68 -24.20
N GLU A 16 0.79 3.27 -24.84
CA GLU A 16 2.02 2.72 -24.24
C GLU A 16 1.84 1.32 -23.63
N VAL A 17 2.45 0.22 -24.10
CA VAL A 17 3.66 0.07 -24.90
C VAL A 17 3.42 -1.10 -25.85
N TYR A 18 3.20 -0.76 -27.11
CA TYR A 18 3.44 -1.62 -28.26
C TYR A 18 4.95 -1.91 -28.32
N PHE A 19 5.43 -2.87 -27.54
CA PHE A 19 6.74 -3.48 -27.79
C PHE A 19 6.77 -4.82 -27.07
N LEU A 20 7.09 -5.89 -27.80
CA LEU A 20 7.22 -7.28 -27.34
C LEU A 20 5.96 -8.16 -27.33
N PHE A 21 5.24 -8.21 -28.45
CA PHE A 21 4.58 -9.47 -28.85
C PHE A 21 4.51 -9.53 -30.38
N GLN A 22 5.66 -9.76 -31.02
CA GLN A 22 5.71 -10.20 -32.41
C GLN A 22 6.70 -11.35 -32.57
N LEU A 23 6.15 -12.41 -33.16
CA LEU A 23 6.74 -13.64 -33.66
C LEU A 23 7.47 -14.55 -32.67
N SER A 24 6.68 -15.41 -32.02
CA SER A 24 7.04 -16.83 -31.93
C SER A 24 7.07 -17.43 -33.35
N ALA A 25 8.11 -17.10 -34.13
CA ALA A 25 8.46 -17.87 -35.29
C ALA A 25 9.11 -19.16 -34.79
N VAL A 26 8.40 -20.26 -34.98
CA VAL A 26 8.91 -21.62 -34.88
C VAL A 26 10.09 -21.74 -35.84
N PHE A 27 11.30 -21.53 -35.33
CA PHE A 27 12.52 -21.85 -36.06
C PHE A 27 12.95 -23.24 -35.62
N THR A 28 12.60 -24.24 -36.42
CA THR A 28 13.14 -25.60 -36.28
C THR A 28 14.66 -25.54 -36.56
N PRO A 29 15.53 -25.88 -35.60
CA PRO A 29 16.97 -25.74 -35.82
C PRO A 29 17.48 -26.95 -36.60
N LYS A 30 17.53 -26.81 -37.93
CA LYS A 30 18.29 -27.70 -38.81
C LYS A 30 19.62 -27.05 -39.19
N SER A 31 20.45 -26.76 -38.21
CA SER A 31 21.92 -26.76 -38.35
C SER A 31 22.59 -26.47 -37.01
N LYS A 32 23.69 -27.19 -36.78
CA LYS A 32 24.52 -27.13 -35.57
C LYS A 32 25.31 -25.81 -35.52
N MET A 33 24.69 -24.72 -35.09
CA MET A 33 25.42 -23.49 -34.73
C MET A 33 24.68 -22.71 -33.63
N TRP A 34 24.28 -23.40 -32.57
CA TRP A 34 23.64 -22.80 -31.39
C TRP A 34 24.67 -22.26 -30.36
N LYS A 35 25.89 -22.81 -30.32
CA LYS A 35 26.81 -22.66 -29.17
C LYS A 35 27.44 -21.28 -28.97
N ALA A 36 27.18 -20.28 -29.82
CA ALA A 36 27.82 -18.96 -29.74
C ALA A 36 26.87 -17.78 -29.50
N VAL A 37 25.54 -17.96 -29.56
CA VAL A 37 24.58 -16.85 -29.44
C VAL A 37 24.04 -16.69 -28.01
N LEU A 38 24.05 -17.78 -27.23
CA LEU A 38 23.57 -17.80 -25.85
C LEU A 38 24.30 -16.88 -24.85
N PRO A 39 25.63 -16.66 -24.89
CA PRO A 39 26.28 -15.80 -23.89
C PRO A 39 26.13 -14.31 -24.17
N PHE A 40 25.75 -13.89 -25.39
CA PHE A 40 25.62 -12.47 -25.74
C PHE A 40 24.28 -11.85 -25.34
N PHE A 41 23.22 -12.66 -25.26
CA PHE A 41 21.89 -12.18 -24.80
C PHE A 41 21.75 -12.14 -23.27
N ALA A 42 22.55 -12.91 -22.54
CA ALA A 42 22.50 -12.95 -21.07
C ALA A 42 23.01 -11.65 -20.42
N ALA A 43 23.95 -10.94 -21.06
CA ALA A 43 24.54 -9.71 -20.53
C ALA A 43 23.62 -8.48 -20.62
N LEU A 44 22.60 -8.50 -21.50
CA LEU A 44 21.67 -7.37 -21.69
C LEU A 44 20.48 -7.36 -20.73
N PHE A 45 20.23 -8.43 -19.97
CA PHE A 45 19.10 -8.53 -19.04
C PHE A 45 19.46 -8.24 -17.56
N VAL A 46 20.71 -7.97 -17.22
CA VAL A 46 21.16 -7.80 -15.81
C VAL A 46 20.82 -6.40 -15.24
N GLY A 47 20.39 -5.45 -16.08
CA GLY A 47 20.23 -4.04 -15.67
C GLY A 47 18.83 -3.57 -15.24
N LEU A 48 17.78 -4.42 -15.29
CA LEU A 48 16.39 -3.97 -15.11
C LEU A 48 15.56 -4.70 -14.04
N SER A 49 16.19 -5.45 -13.14
CA SER A 49 15.47 -6.01 -11.99
C SER A 49 15.41 -4.98 -10.86
N CYS A 50 14.38 -4.11 -10.88
CA CYS A 50 13.93 -3.45 -9.68
C CYS A 50 13.50 -4.56 -8.70
N MET A 51 14.31 -4.85 -7.68
CA MET A 51 14.01 -5.93 -6.74
C MET A 51 12.70 -5.62 -6.01
N PRO A 52 11.61 -6.37 -6.23
CA PRO A 52 10.39 -6.18 -5.45
C PRO A 52 10.67 -6.59 -4.01
N GLY A 53 10.22 -5.78 -3.05
CA GLY A 53 10.25 -6.11 -1.62
C GLY A 53 11.01 -5.15 -0.71
N GLY A 54 11.67 -4.12 -1.23
CA GLY A 54 12.21 -3.03 -0.41
C GLY A 54 11.10 -2.14 0.18
N ILE A 55 11.30 -1.61 1.39
CA ILE A 55 10.44 -0.55 1.93
C ILE A 55 10.89 0.77 1.31
N PHE A 56 10.00 1.41 0.57
CA PHE A 56 10.19 2.74 0.01
C PHE A 56 9.55 3.76 0.95
N LYS A 57 10.33 4.75 1.39
CA LYS A 57 9.82 5.88 2.17
C LYS A 57 8.97 6.78 1.27
N ILE A 58 7.85 7.26 1.79
CA ILE A 58 7.00 8.24 1.13
C ILE A 58 7.33 9.59 1.75
N GLU A 59 7.98 10.47 0.97
CA GLU A 59 8.36 11.81 1.44
C GLU A 59 7.11 12.71 1.56
N ASP A 60 6.25 12.68 0.54
CA ASP A 60 5.00 13.45 0.51
C ASP A 60 3.78 12.59 0.82
N ALA A 61 3.56 12.31 2.10
CA ALA A 61 2.43 11.51 2.57
C ALA A 61 1.07 12.11 2.16
N ASP A 62 0.96 13.43 2.08
CA ASP A 62 -0.29 14.14 1.77
C ASP A 62 -0.68 14.07 0.29
N ASN A 63 0.31 13.98 -0.61
CA ASN A 63 0.08 13.90 -2.05
C ASN A 63 -0.17 12.45 -2.53
N ASN A 64 0.15 11.45 -1.71
CA ASN A 64 -0.02 10.06 -2.08
C ASN A 64 -1.45 9.56 -1.78
N GLU A 65 -2.31 9.55 -2.80
CA GLU A 65 -3.71 9.12 -2.66
C GLU A 65 -3.87 7.70 -2.11
N GLY A 66 -2.99 6.78 -2.50
CA GLY A 66 -3.00 5.39 -2.05
C GLY A 66 -2.72 5.29 -0.55
N PHE A 67 -1.71 6.01 -0.09
CA PHE A 67 -1.38 6.13 1.33
C PHE A 67 -2.51 6.80 2.12
N GLN A 68 -3.07 7.91 1.65
CA GLN A 68 -4.16 8.60 2.31
C GLN A 68 -5.41 7.73 2.47
N ARG A 69 -5.73 6.92 1.46
CA ARG A 69 -6.83 5.94 1.54
C ARG A 69 -6.55 4.86 2.59
N ALA A 70 -5.32 4.33 2.61
CA ALA A 70 -4.88 3.35 3.60
C ALA A 70 -4.90 3.92 5.02
N LEU A 71 -4.46 5.17 5.21
CA LEU A 71 -4.48 5.88 6.48
C LEU A 71 -5.91 6.06 7.01
N LYS A 72 -6.83 6.56 6.17
CA LYS A 72 -8.24 6.70 6.54
C LYS A 72 -8.86 5.37 6.94
N PHE A 73 -8.55 4.30 6.19
CA PHE A 73 -9.00 2.95 6.51
C PHE A 73 -8.47 2.46 7.87
N ALA A 74 -7.17 2.64 8.13
CA ALA A 74 -6.55 2.25 9.40
C ALA A 74 -7.19 2.98 10.59
N VAL A 75 -7.38 4.29 10.49
CA VAL A 75 -7.96 5.12 11.55
C VAL A 75 -9.43 4.75 11.80
N ALA A 76 -10.22 4.53 10.74
CA ALA A 76 -11.59 4.07 10.87
C ALA A 76 -11.67 2.70 11.57
N GLN A 77 -10.80 1.77 11.18
CA GLN A 77 -10.72 0.45 11.79
C GLN A 77 -10.30 0.51 13.26
N HIS A 78 -9.30 1.34 13.58
CA HIS A 78 -8.82 1.59 14.95
C HIS A 78 -9.95 2.17 15.83
N ASN A 79 -10.66 3.18 15.32
CA ASN A 79 -11.80 3.77 16.02
C ASN A 79 -12.92 2.75 16.25
N ASN A 80 -13.21 1.86 15.30
CA ASN A 80 -14.24 0.83 15.47
C ASN A 80 -13.84 -0.26 16.48
N ARG A 81 -12.55 -0.62 16.55
CA ARG A 81 -12.03 -1.64 17.47
C ARG A 81 -11.88 -1.16 18.91
N THR A 82 -11.62 0.13 19.10
CA THR A 82 -11.36 0.70 20.42
C THR A 82 -12.68 1.02 21.14
N ASN A 83 -12.79 0.69 22.43
CA ASN A 83 -13.96 0.99 23.27
C ASN A 83 -14.06 2.48 23.73
N ASP A 84 -13.33 3.39 23.10
CA ASP A 84 -13.39 4.83 23.41
C ASP A 84 -14.71 5.41 22.92
N THR A 85 -15.31 6.35 23.67
CA THR A 85 -16.54 7.04 23.25
C THR A 85 -16.25 8.09 22.19
N ALA A 86 -15.08 8.72 22.26
CA ALA A 86 -14.65 9.74 21.32
C ALA A 86 -14.05 9.14 20.04
N ILE A 87 -14.23 9.83 18.92
CA ILE A 87 -13.53 9.56 17.66
C ILE A 87 -12.12 10.13 17.77
N ARG A 88 -11.13 9.35 17.32
CA ARG A 88 -9.74 9.79 17.25
C ARG A 88 -9.35 10.15 15.83
N GLN A 89 -8.57 11.22 15.71
CA GLN A 89 -8.11 11.75 14.43
C GLN A 89 -6.59 11.85 14.43
N VAL A 90 -6.01 11.73 13.23
CA VAL A 90 -4.58 11.89 12.99
C VAL A 90 -4.21 13.36 13.16
N THR A 91 -3.32 13.63 14.10
CA THR A 91 -2.74 14.97 14.31
C THR A 91 -1.45 15.14 13.52
N LYS A 92 -0.65 14.07 13.42
CA LYS A 92 0.63 14.10 12.70
C LYS A 92 0.98 12.73 12.13
N VAL A 93 1.49 12.71 10.90
CA VAL A 93 2.15 11.53 10.33
C VAL A 93 3.64 11.62 10.66
N VAL A 94 4.16 10.65 11.40
CA VAL A 94 5.57 10.61 11.84
C VAL A 94 6.42 9.91 10.79
N SER A 95 5.89 8.84 10.19
CA SER A 95 6.58 8.07 9.15
C SER A 95 5.56 7.48 8.19
N ALA A 96 5.92 7.47 6.91
CA ALA A 96 5.14 6.87 5.83
C ALA A 96 6.07 6.02 4.94
N GLY A 97 5.66 4.80 4.68
CA GLY A 97 6.37 3.86 3.83
C GLY A 97 5.43 2.97 3.03
N SER A 98 5.94 2.43 1.93
CA SER A 98 5.25 1.47 1.09
C SER A 98 6.15 0.32 0.70
N GLN A 99 5.58 -0.86 0.55
CA GLN A 99 6.29 -2.06 0.15
C GLN A 99 5.43 -2.84 -0.84
N VAL A 100 6.02 -3.20 -1.98
CA VAL A 100 5.37 -4.07 -2.95
C VAL A 100 5.48 -5.52 -2.47
N VAL A 101 4.32 -6.16 -2.32
CA VAL A 101 4.17 -7.56 -1.93
C VAL A 101 3.17 -8.22 -2.90
N ALA A 102 2.40 -9.23 -2.49
CA ALA A 102 1.20 -9.67 -3.22
C ALA A 102 0.06 -8.61 -3.15
N GLY A 103 0.38 -7.34 -3.34
CA GLY A 103 -0.40 -6.17 -2.91
C GLY A 103 0.52 -4.96 -2.69
N LEU A 104 -0.03 -3.88 -2.15
CA LEU A 104 0.73 -2.77 -1.58
C LEU A 104 0.57 -2.80 -0.06
N LYS A 105 1.67 -2.94 0.66
CA LYS A 105 1.70 -2.80 2.11
C LYS A 105 2.14 -1.38 2.46
N TYR A 106 1.27 -0.61 3.09
CA TYR A 106 1.59 0.71 3.64
C TYR A 106 1.96 0.56 5.10
N ILE A 107 3.11 1.10 5.47
CA ILE A 107 3.64 1.07 6.82
C ILE A 107 3.65 2.52 7.29
N MET A 108 2.92 2.81 8.37
CA MET A 108 2.76 4.18 8.83
C MET A 108 2.86 4.27 10.34
N THR A 109 3.46 5.35 10.81
CA THR A 109 3.47 5.71 12.23
C THR A 109 2.83 7.07 12.36
N VAL A 110 1.76 7.15 13.15
CA VAL A 110 0.92 8.35 13.24
C VAL A 110 0.60 8.67 14.69
N ASN A 111 0.45 9.95 14.98
CA ASN A 111 -0.03 10.43 16.27
C ASN A 111 -1.54 10.65 16.16
N LEU A 112 -2.28 10.01 17.07
CA LEU A 112 -3.73 10.11 17.20
C LEU A 112 -4.07 10.94 18.44
N ALA A 113 -5.14 11.72 18.33
CA ALA A 113 -5.68 12.50 19.44
C ALA A 113 -7.21 12.44 19.43
N ARG A 114 -7.81 12.63 20.60
CA ARG A 114 -9.26 12.71 20.77
C ARG A 114 -9.81 13.97 20.12
N THR A 115 -10.97 13.82 19.50
CA THR A 115 -11.77 14.91 18.97
C THR A 115 -12.97 15.19 19.86
N ASN A 116 -13.65 16.32 19.62
CA ASN A 116 -14.92 16.66 20.23
C ASN A 116 -16.11 15.82 19.73
N CYS A 117 -15.90 14.91 18.78
CA CYS A 117 -16.94 14.06 18.23
C CYS A 117 -17.01 12.71 18.96
N GLU A 118 -18.24 12.27 19.24
CA GLU A 118 -18.52 10.95 19.79
C GLU A 118 -18.89 9.94 18.70
N LYS A 119 -18.59 8.67 18.94
CA LYS A 119 -18.95 7.58 18.03
C LYS A 119 -20.47 7.43 18.00
N GLY A 120 -21.04 7.53 16.79
CA GLY A 120 -22.50 7.49 16.58
C GLY A 120 -23.20 8.84 16.75
N GLY A 121 -22.47 9.91 17.04
CA GLY A 121 -22.97 11.29 17.04
C GLY A 121 -22.89 11.96 15.67
N SER A 122 -23.12 13.27 15.63
CA SER A 122 -22.95 14.07 14.40
C SER A 122 -21.47 14.18 14.04
N GLU A 123 -21.11 13.83 12.80
CA GLU A 123 -19.75 14.00 12.25
C GLU A 123 -19.46 15.45 11.80
N GLU A 124 -20.35 16.40 12.10
CA GLU A 124 -20.20 17.80 11.72
C GLU A 124 -19.12 18.49 12.59
N ASN A 125 -18.09 19.03 11.93
CA ASN A 125 -17.03 19.85 12.56
C ASN A 125 -16.22 19.12 13.65
N CYS A 126 -15.81 17.88 13.39
CA CYS A 126 -14.86 17.18 14.27
C CYS A 126 -13.49 17.87 14.24
N ALA A 127 -13.08 18.41 15.39
CA ALA A 127 -11.80 19.03 15.61
C ALA A 127 -11.09 18.36 16.80
N VAL A 128 -9.78 18.23 16.70
CA VAL A 128 -8.93 17.73 17.79
C VAL A 128 -8.98 18.74 18.94
N HIS A 129 -9.06 18.23 20.18
CA HIS A 129 -8.98 19.09 21.37
C HIS A 129 -7.64 19.85 21.37
N LYS A 130 -7.70 21.17 21.61
CA LYS A 130 -6.50 22.02 21.67
C LYS A 130 -5.64 21.76 22.92
N GLU A 131 -6.29 21.35 24.00
CA GLU A 131 -5.64 21.09 25.28
C GLU A 131 -5.10 19.65 25.33
N PRO A 132 -3.79 19.43 25.59
CA PRO A 132 -3.19 18.09 25.63
C PRO A 132 -3.83 17.15 26.65
N GLU A 133 -4.32 17.67 27.79
CA GLU A 133 -5.00 16.86 28.81
C GLU A 133 -6.29 16.19 28.28
N HIS A 134 -7.00 16.87 27.39
CA HIS A 134 -8.25 16.39 26.80
C HIS A 134 -8.02 15.66 25.48
N ALA A 135 -7.01 16.10 24.72
CA ALA A 135 -6.61 15.45 23.47
C ALA A 135 -6.02 14.06 23.69
N GLN A 136 -5.34 13.83 24.82
CA GLN A 136 -4.71 12.56 25.20
C GLN A 136 -4.00 11.89 24.02
N PRO A 137 -2.96 12.55 23.47
CA PRO A 137 -2.34 12.11 22.25
C PRO A 137 -1.47 10.87 22.51
N TYR A 138 -1.53 9.91 21.59
CA TYR A 138 -0.68 8.73 21.59
C TYR A 138 -0.21 8.40 20.18
N GLN A 139 0.81 7.55 20.07
CA GLN A 139 1.35 7.12 18.78
C GLN A 139 0.83 5.73 18.45
N CYS A 140 0.51 5.49 17.18
CA CYS A 140 0.24 4.16 16.67
C CYS A 140 1.07 3.86 15.42
N HIS A 141 1.46 2.60 15.33
CA HIS A 141 2.06 1.97 14.18
C HIS A 141 1.01 1.09 13.49
N PHE A 142 0.77 1.34 12.20
CA PHE A 142 -0.19 0.61 11.40
C PHE A 142 0.46 0.00 10.16
N ASP A 143 0.13 -1.26 9.89
CA ASP A 143 0.44 -1.92 8.62
C ASP A 143 -0.85 -2.20 7.87
N VAL A 144 -1.07 -1.53 6.74
CA VAL A 144 -2.25 -1.70 5.90
C VAL A 144 -1.86 -2.42 4.62
N TRP A 145 -2.44 -3.59 4.39
CA TRP A 145 -2.28 -4.33 3.14
C TRP A 145 -3.46 -4.06 2.22
N SER A 146 -3.18 -3.50 1.04
CA SER A 146 -4.17 -3.15 0.03
C SER A 146 -3.95 -3.97 -1.24
N GLN A 147 -5.01 -4.60 -1.72
CA GLN A 147 -5.10 -5.30 -3.00
C GLN A 147 -6.31 -4.74 -3.77
N PRO A 148 -6.16 -3.61 -4.45
CA PRO A 148 -7.28 -2.94 -5.13
C PRO A 148 -8.01 -3.81 -6.16
N TRP A 149 -7.29 -4.72 -6.83
CA TRP A 149 -7.87 -5.64 -7.82
C TRP A 149 -8.78 -6.73 -7.21
N LEU A 150 -8.70 -6.95 -5.90
CA LEU A 150 -9.60 -7.84 -5.15
C LEU A 150 -10.58 -7.07 -4.27
N ASN A 151 -10.58 -5.73 -4.33
CA ASN A 151 -11.28 -4.86 -3.37
C ASN A 151 -10.99 -5.21 -1.90
N ASN A 152 -9.79 -5.71 -1.63
CA ASN A 152 -9.39 -6.19 -0.31
C ASN A 152 -8.43 -5.17 0.32
N THR A 153 -8.78 -4.62 1.47
CA THR A 153 -7.89 -3.77 2.27
C THR A 153 -7.98 -4.23 3.72
N GLN A 154 -6.84 -4.50 4.34
CA GLN A 154 -6.79 -5.10 5.67
C GLN A 154 -5.77 -4.39 6.55
N LEU A 155 -6.15 -4.15 7.80
CA LEU A 155 -5.25 -3.69 8.84
C LEU A 155 -4.57 -4.93 9.43
N THR A 156 -3.35 -5.19 8.97
CA THR A 156 -2.57 -6.39 9.28
C THR A 156 -1.79 -6.28 10.60
N LYS A 157 -1.41 -5.06 10.99
CA LYS A 157 -0.71 -4.79 12.24
C LYS A 157 -1.19 -3.47 12.81
N GLU A 158 -1.31 -3.43 14.13
CA GLU A 158 -1.75 -2.28 14.91
C GLU A 158 -1.08 -2.36 16.28
N GLU A 159 -0.22 -1.40 16.58
CA GLU A 159 0.48 -1.28 17.85
C GLU A 159 0.44 0.19 18.28
N CYS A 160 -0.01 0.47 19.51
CA CYS A 160 -0.13 1.83 20.01
C CYS A 160 0.62 1.99 21.34
N SER A 161 1.28 3.13 21.50
CA SER A 161 2.06 3.49 22.69
C SER A 161 1.79 4.95 23.08
N THR A 162 1.88 5.24 24.38
CA THR A 162 1.78 6.62 24.88
C THR A 162 2.93 7.46 24.32
N LEU A 163 2.66 8.73 23.99
CA LEU A 163 3.72 9.65 23.60
C LEU A 163 4.53 10.02 24.85
N GLU A 164 5.68 9.39 25.02
CA GLU A 164 6.68 9.87 25.98
C GLU A 164 7.25 11.19 25.44
N SER A 165 6.81 12.32 26.00
CA SER A 165 7.47 13.59 25.76
C SER A 165 8.76 13.61 26.59
N ASN A 166 9.90 13.43 25.93
CA ASN A 166 11.20 13.79 26.50
C ASN A 166 11.47 15.27 26.22
#